data_AF-A0A2D7RJR2-F1
#
_entry.id   AF-A0A2D7RJR2-F1
#
_cell.length_a   1.000
_cell.length_b   1.000
_cell.length_c   1.000
_cell.angle_alpha   90.00
_cell.angle_beta   90.00
_cell.angle_gamma   90.00
#
_symmetry.space_group_name_H-M   'P 1'
#
loop_
_entity.id
_entity.type
_entity.pdbx_description
1 polymer ?
#
loop_
_entity_poly.entity_id
_entity_poly.type
_entity_poly.pdbx_seq_one_letter_code
_entity_poly.pdbx_strand_id
1 'polypeptide(L)' 'MDKFLIVGLGNPGTRYAKTRHNAGTDLINKLVENYSLNLKENKSLKGKISSL' A
#
# COMPACT_ATOMS: atom_id res chain seq x y z
N MET A 1 -15.51 18.32 -0.96
CA MET A 1 -14.62 17.64 0.00
C MET A 1 -13.48 17.06 -0.82
N ASP A 2 -12.25 17.43 -0.49
CA ASP A 2 -11.10 17.06 -1.32
C ASP A 2 -10.76 15.59 -1.15
N LYS A 3 -10.38 14.96 -2.26
CA LYS A 3 -9.95 13.55 -2.26
C LYS A 3 -8.45 13.50 -2.02
N PHE A 4 -8.05 12.73 -1.01
CA PHE A 4 -6.64 12.44 -0.77
C PHE A 4 -6.25 11.11 -1.41
N LEU A 5 -5.02 11.06 -1.93
CA LEU A 5 -4.37 9.82 -2.35
C LEU A 5 -3.17 9.58 -1.45
N ILE A 6 -3.17 8.45 -0.75
CA ILE A 6 -2.06 8.01 0.09
C ILE A 6 -1.35 6.88 -0.65
N VAL A 7 -0.04 7.01 -0.87
CA VAL A 7 0.76 6.04 -1.63
C VAL A 7 1.90 5.51 -0.77
N GLY A 8 2.02 4.18 -0.70
CA GLY A 8 3.16 3.50 -0.07
C GLY A 8 4.16 3.03 -1.11
N LEU A 9 5.36 3.60 -1.11
CA LEU A 9 6.45 3.16 -1.97
C LEU A 9 7.20 1.96 -1.35
N GLY A 10 7.78 1.13 -2.21
CA GLY A 10 8.58 -0.02 -1.83
C GLY A 10 8.87 -0.96 -2.99
N ASN A 11 9.69 -1.98 -2.75
CA ASN A 11 9.97 -3.02 -3.74
C ASN A 11 9.09 -4.26 -3.51
N PRO A 12 8.58 -4.91 -4.58
CA PRO A 12 7.75 -6.11 -4.45
C PRO A 12 8.59 -7.37 -4.18
N GLY A 13 8.01 -8.31 -3.42
CA GLY A 13 8.61 -9.60 -3.12
C GLY A 13 9.18 -9.69 -1.69
N THR A 14 9.19 -10.91 -1.14
CA THR A 14 9.54 -11.17 0.27
C THR A 14 10.98 -10.78 0.63
N ARG A 15 11.90 -10.79 -0.35
CA ARG A 15 13.30 -10.38 -0.16
C ARG A 15 13.47 -8.92 0.28
N TYR A 16 12.47 -8.07 0.05
CA TYR A 16 12.51 -6.65 0.44
C TYR A 16 11.65 -6.34 1.66
N ALA A 17 10.98 -7.34 2.21
CA ALA A 17 10.19 -7.18 3.43
C ALA A 17 11.08 -6.69 4.57
N LYS A 18 10.59 -5.72 5.35
CA LYS A 18 11.28 -5.13 6.50
C LYS A 18 12.60 -4.41 6.18
N THR A 19 12.85 -4.06 4.92
CA THR A 19 13.93 -3.12 4.58
C THR A 19 13.45 -1.68 4.81
N ARG A 20 14.37 -0.77 5.16
CA ARG A 20 14.04 0.66 5.35
C ARG A 20 13.37 1.30 4.11
N HIS A 21 13.68 0.77 2.92
CA HIS A 21 13.11 1.24 1.66
C HIS A 21 11.61 0.91 1.52
N ASN A 22 11.11 -0.08 2.25
CA ASN A 22 9.72 -0.53 2.19
C ASN A 22 8.84 0.09 3.30
N ALA A 23 9.33 1.06 4.06
CA ALA A 23 8.58 1.72 5.14
C ALA A 23 7.23 2.30 4.66
N GLY A 24 7.15 2.78 3.41
CA GLY A 24 5.90 3.26 2.82
C GLY A 24 4.87 2.13 2.62
N THR A 25 5.31 0.95 2.18
CA THR A 25 4.45 -0.23 2.05
C THR A 25 3.98 -0.72 3.44
N ASP A 26 4.88 -0.70 4.43
CA ASP A 26 4.56 -1.08 5.80
C ASP A 26 3.48 -0.17 6.42
N LEU A 27 3.57 1.15 6.17
CA LEU A 27 2.53 2.11 6.56
C LEU A 27 1.17 1.78 5.93
N ILE A 28 1.13 1.52 4.62
CA ILE A 28 -0.12 1.17 3.93
C ILE A 28 -0.72 -0.12 4.49
N ASN A 29 0.09 -1.15 4.74
CA ASN A 29 -0.40 -2.40 5.33
C ASN A 29 -1.03 -2.15 6.71
N LYS A 30 -0.42 -1.30 7.54
CA LYS A 30 -0.97 -0.93 8.85
C LYS A 30 -2.31 -0.18 8.73
N LEU A 31 -2.43 0.73 7.77
CA LEU A 31 -3.70 1.42 7.49
C LEU A 31 -4.78 0.43 7.03
N VAL A 32 -4.43 -0.50 6.14
CA VAL A 32 -5.36 -1.52 5.65
C VAL A 32 -5.90 -2.38 6.79
N GLU A 33 -5.04 -2.79 7.72
CA GLU A 33 -5.45 -3.49 8.95
C GLU A 33 -6.36 -2.63 9.83
N ASN A 34 -5.94 -1.40 10.14
CA ASN A 34 -6.65 -0.52 11.08
C ASN A 34 -8.04 -0.12 10.58
N TYR A 35 -8.22 0.01 9.26
CA TYR A 35 -9.48 0.42 8.63
C TYR A 35 -10.23 -0.75 7.99
N SER A 36 -9.78 -2.00 8.21
CA SER A 36 -10.39 -3.21 7.63
C SER A 36 -10.57 -3.14 6.10
N LEU A 37 -9.61 -2.53 5.41
CA LEU A 37 -9.66 -2.36 3.96
C LEU A 37 -9.19 -3.62 3.23
N ASN A 38 -9.51 -3.71 1.95
CA ASN A 38 -9.01 -4.77 1.07
C ASN A 38 -8.30 -4.14 -0.14
N LEU A 39 -6.99 -4.36 -0.23
CA LEU A 39 -6.17 -3.94 -1.38
C LEU A 39 -6.39 -4.90 -2.56
N LYS A 40 -6.91 -4.37 -3.67
CA LYS A 40 -7.10 -5.12 -4.92
C LYS A 40 -6.01 -4.79 -5.93
N GLU A 41 -5.53 -5.80 -6.65
CA GLU A 41 -4.58 -5.59 -7.74
C GLU A 41 -5.21 -4.77 -8.88
N ASN A 42 -4.46 -3.78 -9.35
CA ASN A 42 -4.78 -2.98 -10.51
C ASN A 42 -3.63 -3.09 -11.52
N LYS A 43 -3.89 -3.78 -12.64
CA LYS A 43 -2.90 -4.06 -13.68
C LYS A 43 -2.43 -2.80 -14.41
N SER A 44 -3.31 -1.82 -14.61
CA SER A 44 -2.98 -0.56 -15.28
C SER A 44 -2.01 0.28 -14.44
N LEU A 45 -2.25 0.34 -13.13
CA LEU A 45 -1.38 1.04 -12.18
C LEU A 45 -0.14 0.24 -11.78
N LYS A 46 -0.07 -1.05 -12.13
CA LYS A 46 0.97 -1.99 -11.68
C LYS A 46 1.14 -1.97 -10.15
N GLY A 47 0.01 -1.92 -9.44
CA GLY A 47 -0.02 -1.76 -7.99
C GLY A 47 -1.31 -2.30 -7.37
N LYS A 48 -1.51 -2.03 -6.08
CA LYS A 48 -2.74 -2.37 -5.37
C LYS A 48 -3.44 -1.10 -4.89
N ILE A 49 -4.76 -1.09 -4.94
CA ILE A 49 -5.58 0.06 -4.55
C ILE A 49 -6.76 -0.38 -3.68
N SER A 50 -7.14 0.50 -2.75
CA SER A 50 -8.37 0.41 -1.98
C SER A 50 -8.90 1.82 -1.75
N SER A 51 -10.16 1.91 -1.34
CA SER A 51 -10.82 3.15 -0.90
C SER A 51 -11.54 2.87 0.41
N LEU A 52 -11.61 3.88 1.27
CA LEU A 52 -12.54 3.92 2.40
C LEU A 52 -13.99 3.90 1.91
#